data_AF-A0A9E5T9R8-F1
#
_entry.id   AF-A0A9E5T9R8-F1
#
_cell.length_a   1.000
_cell.length_b   1.000
_cell.length_c   1.000
_cell.angle_alpha   90.00
_cell.angle_beta   90.00
_cell.angle_gamma   90.00
#
_symmetry.space_group_name_H-M   'P 1'
#
loop_
_entity.id
_entity.type
_entity.pdbx_description
1 polymer ?
#
loop_
_entity_poly.entity_id
_entity_poly.type
_entity_poly.pdbx_seq_one_letter_code
_entity_poly.pdbx_strand_id
1 'polypeptide(L)'
;MSEDEELVKLAKKELTDLAIKRKEVEKELKLLLVAPGVDREKNIIMEIRAGTGGQEAALFAGDLLRMYSRYAQKRGFKVEILDSHPTELGGFKEVVFGIEGKGAYGDFQYEGGVHRVQRVPITEASGRIHTSTVTVAVMPEAKEVEVKIDPEDLRIDT
;
A
#
# COMPACT_ATOMS: atom_id res chain seq x y z
N MET A 1 -9.48 -31.69 -43.36
CA MET A 1 -8.23 -31.04 -42.91
C MET A 1 -8.20 -29.54 -43.20
N SER A 2 -8.88 -29.03 -44.24
CA SER A 2 -8.90 -27.59 -44.57
C SER A 2 -9.84 -26.73 -43.71
N GLU A 3 -10.97 -27.29 -43.25
CA GLU A 3 -11.96 -26.53 -42.44
C GLU A 3 -11.42 -26.19 -41.04
N ASP A 4 -10.66 -27.10 -40.41
CA ASP A 4 -10.01 -26.84 -39.13
C ASP A 4 -8.95 -25.73 -39.22
N GLU A 5 -8.22 -25.62 -40.34
CA GLU A 5 -7.21 -24.57 -40.52
C GLU A 5 -7.84 -23.19 -40.70
N GLU A 6 -8.94 -23.08 -41.44
CA GLU A 6 -9.71 -21.85 -41.57
C GLU A 6 -10.37 -21.46 -40.24
N LEU A 7 -10.91 -22.45 -39.49
CA LEU A 7 -11.46 -22.22 -38.15
C LEU A 7 -10.39 -21.71 -37.17
N VAL A 8 -9.18 -22.30 -37.20
CA VAL A 8 -8.05 -21.89 -36.37
C VAL A 8 -7.56 -20.49 -36.73
N LYS A 9 -7.53 -20.13 -38.02
CA LYS A 9 -7.18 -18.75 -38.45
C LYS A 9 -8.22 -17.75 -37.96
N LEU A 10 -9.50 -18.08 -38.07
CA LEU A 10 -10.59 -17.23 -37.58
C LEU A 10 -10.46 -17.00 -36.07
N ALA A 11 -10.28 -18.07 -35.29
CA ALA A 11 -10.10 -17.98 -33.84
C ALA A 11 -8.87 -17.15 -33.42
N LYS A 12 -7.74 -17.26 -34.14
CA LYS A 12 -6.54 -16.44 -33.87
C LYS A 12 -6.78 -14.95 -34.13
N LYS A 13 -7.54 -14.63 -35.18
CA LYS A 13 -7.93 -13.26 -35.49
C LYS A 13 -8.84 -12.70 -34.40
N GLU A 14 -9.89 -13.43 -34.04
CA GLU A 14 -10.80 -13.05 -32.95
C GLU A 14 -10.07 -12.87 -31.63
N LEU A 15 -9.12 -13.74 -31.30
CA LEU A 15 -8.33 -13.63 -30.07
C LEU A 15 -7.49 -12.35 -30.05
N THR A 16 -6.96 -11.94 -31.20
CA THR A 16 -6.21 -10.68 -31.34
C THR A 16 -7.13 -9.48 -31.17
N ASP A 17 -8.29 -9.49 -31.82
CA ASP A 17 -9.29 -8.42 -31.76
C ASP A 17 -9.87 -8.29 -30.33
N LEU A 18 -10.18 -9.41 -29.69
CA LEU A 18 -10.64 -9.46 -28.30
C LEU A 18 -9.55 -9.02 -27.32
N ALA A 19 -8.27 -9.29 -27.58
CA ALA A 19 -7.19 -8.81 -26.73
C ALA A 19 -7.08 -7.27 -26.76
N ILE A 20 -7.30 -6.65 -27.92
CA ILE A 20 -7.36 -5.19 -28.07
C ILE A 20 -8.59 -4.65 -27.33
N LYS A 21 -9.77 -5.21 -27.63
CA LYS A 21 -11.04 -4.79 -27.01
C LYS A 21 -11.02 -4.96 -25.48
N ARG A 22 -10.40 -6.02 -24.97
CA ARG A 22 -10.21 -6.23 -23.53
C ARG A 22 -9.41 -5.11 -22.91
N LYS A 23 -8.31 -4.67 -23.54
CA LYS A 23 -7.49 -3.55 -23.03
C LYS A 23 -8.28 -2.24 -23.00
N GLU A 24 -9.09 -1.98 -24.02
CA GLU A 24 -9.94 -0.78 -24.10
C GLU A 24 -10.99 -0.77 -22.99
N VAL A 25 -11.76 -1.86 -22.87
CA VAL A 25 -12.80 -2.02 -21.85
C VAL A 25 -12.19 -2.00 -20.45
N GLU A 26 -11.03 -2.61 -20.22
CA GLU A 26 -10.34 -2.57 -18.93
C GLU A 26 -9.92 -1.14 -18.55
N LYS A 27 -9.50 -0.33 -19.53
CA LYS A 27 -9.16 1.09 -19.30
C LYS A 27 -10.41 1.91 -18.97
N GLU A 28 -11.50 1.70 -19.70
CA GLU A 28 -12.79 2.36 -19.45
C GLU A 28 -13.33 1.99 -18.07
N LEU A 29 -13.33 0.70 -17.73
CA LEU A 29 -13.76 0.20 -16.43
C LEU A 29 -12.92 0.79 -15.30
N LYS A 30 -11.59 0.85 -15.44
CA LYS A 30 -10.72 1.50 -14.44
C LYS A 30 -11.11 2.96 -14.24
N LEU A 31 -11.42 3.68 -15.31
CA LEU A 31 -11.82 5.09 -15.26
C LEU A 31 -13.16 5.26 -14.53
N LEU A 32 -14.11 4.35 -14.74
CA LEU A 32 -15.40 4.32 -14.04
C LEU A 32 -15.28 3.92 -12.56
N LEU A 33 -14.32 3.06 -12.21
CA LEU A 33 -14.06 2.63 -10.83
C LEU A 33 -13.23 3.64 -10.04
N VAL A 34 -12.55 4.58 -10.71
CA VAL A 34 -11.86 5.68 -10.05
C VAL A 34 -12.92 6.64 -9.50
N ALA A 35 -13.23 6.52 -8.21
CA ALA A 35 -13.85 7.64 -7.50
C ALA A 35 -12.88 8.85 -7.61
N PRO A 36 -13.35 10.02 -8.07
CA PRO A 36 -12.52 11.23 -8.15
C PRO A 36 -12.20 11.72 -6.72
N GLY A 37 -11.21 11.10 -6.09
CA GLY A 37 -10.69 11.49 -4.79
C GLY A 37 -9.61 12.56 -4.94
N VAL A 38 -9.78 13.66 -4.21
CA VAL A 38 -8.89 14.85 -4.19
C VAL A 38 -7.44 14.50 -3.80
N ASP A 39 -7.23 13.35 -3.16
CA ASP A 39 -5.95 12.97 -2.56
C ASP A 39 -5.15 11.95 -3.36
N ARG A 40 -5.65 11.45 -4.51
CA ARG A 40 -5.04 10.33 -5.24
C ARG A 40 -3.60 10.57 -5.65
N GLU A 41 -3.25 11.80 -5.99
CA GLU A 41 -1.90 12.17 -6.43
C GLU A 41 -0.96 12.55 -5.28
N LYS A 42 -1.44 12.60 -4.04
CA LYS A 42 -0.64 13.01 -2.89
C LYS A 42 0.39 11.94 -2.50
N ASN A 43 1.46 12.42 -1.89
CA ASN A 43 2.35 11.61 -1.08
C ASN A 43 1.57 11.00 0.10
N ILE A 44 2.16 10.01 0.74
CA ILE A 44 1.55 9.33 1.88
C ILE A 44 2.50 9.20 3.05
N ILE A 45 1.90 9.06 4.23
CA ILE A 45 2.52 8.55 5.42
C ILE A 45 1.93 7.15 5.64
N MET A 46 2.81 6.16 5.73
CA MET A 46 2.46 4.79 6.08
C MET A 46 2.98 4.47 7.48
N GLU A 47 2.11 3.88 8.28
CA GLU A 47 2.40 3.49 9.66
C GLU A 47 2.13 2.01 9.83
N ILE A 48 3.14 1.27 10.32
CA ILE A 48 3.07 -0.17 10.55
C ILE A 48 3.28 -0.41 12.04
N ARG A 49 2.30 -1.04 12.70
CA ARG A 49 2.36 -1.40 14.13
C ARG A 49 2.19 -2.89 14.35
N ALA A 50 3.07 -3.46 15.17
CA ALA A 50 2.97 -4.85 15.60
C ALA A 50 1.70 -5.07 16.42
N GLY A 51 0.90 -6.07 16.03
CA GLY A 51 -0.32 -6.47 16.72
C GLY A 51 -0.11 -7.68 17.62
N THR A 52 -1.01 -8.66 17.52
CA THR A 52 -0.94 -9.91 18.29
C THR A 52 0.19 -10.78 17.76
N GLY A 53 0.97 -11.41 18.66
CA GLY A 53 2.09 -12.27 18.28
C GLY A 53 3.46 -11.81 18.82
N GLY A 54 3.50 -10.69 19.55
CA GLY A 54 4.69 -10.25 20.28
C GLY A 54 5.90 -10.04 19.36
N GLN A 55 7.00 -10.74 19.64
CA GLN A 55 8.24 -10.64 18.86
C GLN A 55 8.05 -11.06 17.39
N GLU A 56 7.20 -12.04 17.12
CA GLU A 56 6.90 -12.48 15.76
C GLU A 56 6.16 -11.39 14.96
N ALA A 57 5.23 -10.67 15.60
CA ALA A 57 4.54 -9.55 14.97
C ALA A 57 5.52 -8.41 14.64
N ALA A 58 6.52 -8.16 15.50
CA ALA A 58 7.54 -7.15 15.25
C ALA A 58 8.45 -7.51 14.07
N LEU A 59 8.83 -8.78 13.94
CA LEU A 59 9.57 -9.28 12.78
C LEU A 59 8.74 -9.15 11.50
N PHE A 60 7.46 -9.51 11.55
CA PHE A 60 6.55 -9.37 10.41
C PHE A 60 6.33 -7.90 10.01
N ALA A 61 6.28 -6.97 10.96
CA ALA A 61 6.25 -5.53 10.67
C ALA A 61 7.50 -5.08 9.89
N GLY A 62 8.68 -5.61 10.22
CA GLY A 62 9.90 -5.39 9.45
C GLY A 62 9.85 -6.00 8.03
N ASP A 63 9.25 -7.18 7.88
CA ASP A 63 9.03 -7.80 6.56
C ASP A 63 8.12 -6.92 5.69
N LEU A 64 7.05 -6.36 6.26
CA LEU A 64 6.13 -5.45 5.56
C LEU A 64 6.81 -4.13 5.18
N LEU A 65 7.57 -3.50 6.09
CA LEU A 65 8.37 -2.32 5.77
C LEU A 65 9.29 -2.59 4.58
N ARG A 66 9.99 -3.72 4.59
CA ARG A 66 10.89 -4.13 3.49
C ARG A 66 10.12 -4.36 2.20
N MET A 67 8.96 -5.00 2.26
CA MET A 67 8.09 -5.26 1.11
C MET A 67 7.63 -3.96 0.46
N TYR A 68 7.04 -3.05 1.25
CA TYR A 68 6.55 -1.77 0.75
C TYR A 68 7.68 -0.87 0.26
N SER A 69 8.82 -0.83 0.95
CA SER A 69 10.00 -0.07 0.51
C SER A 69 10.49 -0.53 -0.86
N ARG A 70 10.56 -1.85 -1.09
CA ARG A 70 10.97 -2.41 -2.39
C ARG A 70 9.92 -2.17 -3.48
N TYR A 71 8.65 -2.28 -3.14
CA TYR A 71 7.56 -1.99 -4.08
C TYR A 71 7.59 -0.51 -4.51
N ALA A 72 7.75 0.41 -3.56
CA ALA A 72 7.88 1.84 -3.80
C ALA A 72 9.07 2.17 -4.71
N GLN A 73 10.26 1.63 -4.41
CA GLN A 73 11.45 1.81 -5.25
C GLN A 73 11.23 1.30 -6.69
N LYS A 74 10.58 0.14 -6.85
CA LYS A 74 10.26 -0.42 -8.19
C LYS A 74 9.28 0.46 -8.98
N ARG A 75 8.40 1.18 -8.29
CA ARG A 75 7.48 2.17 -8.87
C ARG A 75 8.11 3.54 -9.10
N GLY A 76 9.36 3.75 -8.65
CA GLY A 76 10.05 5.03 -8.76
C GLY A 76 9.67 6.04 -7.67
N PHE A 77 9.06 5.58 -6.57
CA PHE A 77 8.76 6.42 -5.42
C PHE A 77 9.97 6.51 -4.46
N LYS A 78 10.13 7.66 -3.82
CA LYS A 78 11.12 7.87 -2.75
C LYS A 78 10.50 7.45 -1.42
N VAL A 79 11.28 6.78 -0.58
CA VAL A 79 10.85 6.28 0.73
C VAL A 79 11.74 6.90 1.79
N GLU A 80 11.14 7.43 2.85
CA GLU A 80 11.83 8.11 3.93
C GLU A 80 11.27 7.67 5.29
N ILE A 81 12.12 7.17 6.19
CA ILE A 81 11.69 6.79 7.54
C ILE A 81 11.57 8.08 8.37
N LEU A 82 10.38 8.29 8.94
CA LEU A 82 10.06 9.46 9.77
C LEU A 82 10.25 9.14 11.26
N ASP A 83 9.80 7.96 11.69
CA ASP A 83 9.95 7.47 13.06
C ASP A 83 10.03 5.94 13.09
N SER A 84 10.74 5.39 14.06
CA SER A 84 10.84 3.94 14.20
C SER A 84 11.16 3.50 15.63
N HIS A 85 10.49 2.42 16.05
CA HIS A 85 10.67 1.77 17.33
C HIS A 85 11.13 0.32 17.11
N PRO A 86 12.43 0.10 16.84
CA PRO A 86 12.98 -1.23 16.58
C PRO A 86 12.98 -2.12 17.83
N THR A 87 13.06 -3.44 17.64
CA THR A 87 13.20 -4.40 18.75
C THR A 87 14.57 -5.08 18.76
N GLU A 88 14.99 -5.62 19.91
CA GLU A 88 16.31 -6.24 20.10
C GLU A 88 16.56 -7.45 19.18
N LEU A 89 15.52 -8.20 18.82
CA LEU A 89 15.60 -9.36 17.93
C LEU A 89 15.46 -8.98 16.44
N GLY A 90 15.40 -7.68 16.13
CA GLY A 90 15.09 -7.15 14.81
C GLY A 90 13.60 -6.89 14.60
N GLY A 91 13.27 -6.28 13.46
CA GLY A 91 11.91 -5.81 13.20
C GLY A 91 11.53 -4.58 14.04
N PHE A 92 10.23 -4.25 14.06
CA PHE A 92 9.72 -3.00 14.62
C PHE A 92 8.44 -3.22 15.41
N LYS A 93 8.34 -2.61 16.59
CA LYS A 93 7.06 -2.47 17.29
C LYS A 93 6.17 -1.47 16.56
N GLU A 94 6.77 -0.40 16.05
CA GLU A 94 6.14 0.66 15.29
C GLU A 94 7.16 1.24 14.30
N VAL A 95 6.74 1.54 13.08
CA VAL A 95 7.53 2.28 12.10
C VAL A 95 6.62 3.16 11.25
N VAL A 96 7.02 4.42 11.10
CA VAL A 96 6.34 5.44 10.30
C VAL A 96 7.27 5.90 9.20
N PHE A 97 6.81 5.87 7.96
CA PHE A 97 7.61 6.28 6.82
C PHE A 97 6.75 6.99 5.76
N GLY A 98 7.34 8.00 5.14
CA GLY A 98 6.79 8.71 4.01
C GLY A 98 7.08 7.99 2.70
N ILE A 99 6.13 8.00 1.78
CA ILE A 99 6.35 7.63 0.38
C ILE A 99 6.00 8.83 -0.51
N GLU A 100 7.02 9.35 -1.16
CA GLU A 100 6.95 10.52 -2.03
C GLU A 100 6.91 10.12 -3.49
N GLY A 101 5.92 10.65 -4.22
CA GLY A 101 5.79 10.43 -5.65
C GLY A 101 4.36 10.63 -6.15
N LYS A 102 4.25 11.08 -7.40
CA LYS A 102 2.94 11.33 -8.03
C LYS A 102 2.11 10.05 -8.07
N GLY A 103 0.96 10.06 -7.40
CA GLY A 103 0.05 8.92 -7.38
C GLY A 103 0.33 7.89 -6.28
N ALA A 104 1.22 8.19 -5.32
CA ALA A 104 1.52 7.27 -4.21
C ALA A 104 0.25 6.86 -3.45
N TYR A 105 -0.60 7.81 -3.04
CA TYR A 105 -1.84 7.46 -2.34
C TYR A 105 -2.75 6.54 -3.16
N GLY A 106 -2.87 6.77 -4.46
CA GLY A 106 -3.64 5.92 -5.35
C GLY A 106 -3.22 4.44 -5.35
N ASP A 107 -1.91 4.19 -5.21
CA ASP A 107 -1.32 2.84 -5.20
C ASP A 107 -1.44 2.15 -3.83
N PHE A 108 -1.26 2.89 -2.73
CA PHE A 108 -1.18 2.30 -1.38
C PHE A 108 -2.45 2.43 -0.54
N GLN A 109 -3.47 3.20 -0.95
CA GLN A 109 -4.73 3.36 -0.18
C GLN A 109 -5.43 2.04 0.19
N TYR A 110 -5.19 0.98 -0.59
CA TYR A 110 -5.80 -0.34 -0.38
C TYR A 110 -5.03 -1.23 0.60
N GLU A 111 -3.87 -0.78 1.06
CA GLU A 111 -3.00 -1.54 1.97
C GLU A 111 -3.38 -1.34 3.44
N GLY A 112 -4.27 -0.38 3.73
CA GLY A 112 -4.76 -0.09 5.06
C GLY A 112 -5.58 -1.24 5.64
N GLY A 113 -5.26 -1.65 6.86
CA GLY A 113 -5.98 -2.70 7.59
C GLY A 113 -5.08 -3.63 8.39
N VAL A 114 -5.64 -4.79 8.75
CA VAL A 114 -4.94 -5.82 9.52
C VAL A 114 -4.36 -6.87 8.58
N HIS A 115 -3.06 -7.10 8.68
CA HIS A 115 -2.32 -8.11 7.95
C HIS A 115 -2.06 -9.31 8.87
N ARG A 116 -2.33 -10.53 8.37
CA ARG A 116 -2.19 -11.78 9.15
C ARG A 116 -1.08 -12.64 8.56
N VAL A 117 -0.23 -13.19 9.42
CA VAL A 117 0.80 -14.18 9.05
C VAL A 117 0.64 -15.46 9.85
N GLN A 118 0.90 -16.60 9.19
CA GLN A 118 0.96 -17.92 9.82
C GLN A 118 2.27 -18.60 9.44
N ARG A 119 3.18 -18.76 10.40
CA ARG A 119 4.46 -19.45 10.21
C ARG A 119 4.96 -20.01 11.53
N VAL A 120 6.03 -20.81 11.49
CA VAL A 120 6.79 -21.18 12.68
C VAL A 120 7.69 -20.00 13.03
N PRO A 121 7.49 -19.31 14.16
CA PRO A 121 8.31 -18.17 14.55
C PRO A 121 9.77 -18.56 14.77
N ILE A 122 10.69 -17.62 14.55
CA ILE A 122 12.12 -17.83 14.85
C ILE A 122 12.33 -18.08 16.35
N THR A 123 11.43 -17.56 17.19
CA THR A 123 11.46 -17.70 18.65
C THR A 123 10.84 -19.01 19.16
N GLU A 124 10.31 -19.86 18.27
CA GLU A 124 9.58 -21.08 18.63
C GLU A 124 10.46 -22.33 18.50
N ALA A 125 10.73 -23.01 19.63
CA ALA A 125 11.61 -24.18 19.68
C ALA A 125 10.92 -25.48 19.25
N SER A 126 9.59 -25.57 19.38
CA SER A 126 8.84 -26.82 19.13
C SER A 126 8.32 -26.99 17.70
N GLY A 127 8.60 -26.03 16.81
CA GLY A 127 8.17 -26.09 15.41
C GLY A 127 6.67 -25.86 15.19
N ARG A 128 5.96 -25.31 16.19
CA ARG A 128 4.52 -25.03 16.09
C ARG A 128 4.25 -23.79 15.24
N ILE A 129 3.16 -23.84 14.47
CA ILE A 129 2.70 -22.70 13.67
C ILE A 129 1.95 -21.74 14.58
N HIS A 130 2.37 -20.47 14.59
CA HIS A 130 1.68 -19.40 15.28
C HIS A 130 0.97 -18.49 14.27
N THR A 131 -0.09 -17.82 14.73
CA THR A 131 -0.77 -16.77 13.98
C THR A 131 -0.45 -15.42 14.61
N SER A 132 0.07 -14.49 13.82
CA SER A 132 0.41 -13.14 14.26
C SER A 132 -0.24 -12.10 13.35
N THR A 133 -0.40 -10.87 13.86
CA THR A 133 -1.02 -9.76 13.13
C THR A 133 -0.20 -8.49 13.21
N VAL A 134 -0.33 -7.65 12.18
CA VAL A 134 0.25 -6.31 12.08
C VAL A 134 -0.82 -5.38 11.52
N THR A 135 -0.91 -4.16 12.03
CA THR A 135 -1.81 -3.13 11.48
C THR A 135 -1.02 -2.19 10.58
N VAL A 136 -1.57 -1.88 9.42
CA VAL A 136 -1.03 -0.87 8.49
C VAL A 136 -2.05 0.24 8.37
N ALA A 137 -1.63 1.47 8.62
CA ALA A 137 -2.40 2.68 8.36
C ALA A 137 -1.76 3.45 7.21
N VAL A 138 -2.60 3.99 6.31
CA VAL A 138 -2.17 4.75 5.14
C VAL A 138 -2.91 6.07 5.14
N MET A 139 -2.18 7.17 5.22
CA MET A 139 -2.73 8.52 5.30
C MET A 139 -2.11 9.38 4.20
N PRO A 140 -2.90 10.22 3.50
CA PRO A 140 -2.32 11.20 2.58
C PRO A 140 -1.55 12.26 3.39
N GLU A 141 -0.41 12.71 2.87
CA GLU A 141 0.33 13.81 3.48
C GLU A 141 -0.54 15.08 3.47
N ALA A 142 -0.72 15.67 4.66
CA ALA A 142 -1.46 16.92 4.82
C ALA A 142 -0.62 18.09 4.31
N LYS A 143 -1.26 19.08 3.67
CA LYS A 143 -0.58 20.36 3.41
C LYS A 143 -0.59 21.15 4.71
N GLU A 144 0.56 21.70 5.10
CA GLU A 144 0.58 22.73 6.13
C GLU A 144 -0.31 23.88 5.70
N VAL A 145 -1.28 24.23 6.55
CA VAL A 145 -2.13 25.40 6.36
C VAL A 145 -1.58 26.49 7.27
N GLU A 146 -1.07 27.57 6.68
CA GLU A 146 -0.76 28.78 7.44
C GLU A 146 -2.07 29.38 7.93
N VAL A 147 -2.41 29.13 9.19
CA VAL A 147 -3.54 29.77 9.84
C VAL A 147 -3.10 31.17 10.26
N LYS A 148 -3.55 32.17 9.51
CA LYS A 148 -3.47 33.57 9.94
C LYS A 148 -4.58 33.83 10.94
N ILE A 149 -4.21 34.18 12.16
CA ILE A 149 -5.16 34.65 13.17
C ILE A 149 -5.48 36.10 12.84
N ASP A 150 -6.73 36.38 12.51
CA ASP A 150 -7.20 37.75 12.32
C ASP A 150 -7.37 38.42 13.70
N PRO A 151 -6.71 39.57 13.95
CA PRO A 151 -6.92 40.33 15.18
C PRO A 151 -8.38 40.73 15.43
N GLU A 152 -9.21 40.86 14.39
CA GLU A 152 -10.64 41.19 14.53
C GLU A 152 -11.47 40.03 15.11
N ASP A 153 -11.00 38.78 14.93
CA ASP A 153 -11.62 37.59 15.51
C ASP A 153 -11.18 37.33 16.96
N LEU A 154 -10.22 38.12 17.47
CA LEU A 154 -9.71 37.99 18.83
C LEU A 154 -10.53 38.82 19.81
N ARG A 155 -11.35 38.14 20.61
CA ARG A 155 -11.90 38.74 21.82
C ARG A 155 -10.88 38.64 22.95
N ILE A 156 -10.34 39.79 23.36
CA ILE A 156 -9.41 39.90 24.48
C ILE A 156 -10.17 40.49 25.67
N ASP A 157 -10.50 39.66 26.65
CA ASP A 157 -11.03 40.13 27.94
C ASP A 157 -9.83 40.35 28.89
N THR A 158 -9.74 41.55 29.49
CA THR A 158 -8.62 41.99 30.35
C THR A 158 -8.96 41.92 31.82
#